data_AF-A0A4Y2MNA5-F1
#
_entry.id   AF-A0A4Y2MNA5-F1
#
_cell.length_a   1.000
_cell.length_b   1.000
_cell.length_c   1.000
_cell.angle_alpha   90.00
_cell.angle_beta   90.00
_cell.angle_gamma   90.00
#
_symmetry.space_group_name_H-M   'P 1'
#
loop_
_entity.id
_entity.type
_entity.pdbx_description
1 polymer ?
#
loop_
_entity_poly.entity_id
_entity_poly.type
_entity_poly.pdbx_seq_one_letter_code
_entity_poly.pdbx_strand_id
1 'polypeptide(L)'
;MTILCCVNMTGEKKKSLTDRQKEEYEEWISIDDDIPVAATLTDLEICQAVCEQDQAIKVDDSDGDDCVEGDPPTNAEMRQALDILKRGMQHRSTNFKKQ
;
A
#
# COMPACT_ATOMS: atom_id res chain seq x y z
N MET A 1 28.91 12.31 -5.75
CA MET A 1 29.05 12.35 -7.22
C MET A 1 28.66 10.97 -7.72
N THR A 2 27.34 10.73 -7.79
CA THR A 2 26.75 9.43 -8.09
C THR A 2 27.22 8.97 -9.47
N ILE A 3 27.59 7.70 -9.52
CA ILE A 3 28.17 7.03 -10.67
C ILE A 3 27.32 7.29 -11.92
N LEU A 4 27.94 8.02 -12.83
CA LEU A 4 27.65 8.03 -14.25
C LEU A 4 27.94 6.61 -14.78
N CYS A 5 26.93 5.73 -14.82
CA CYS A 5 27.02 4.49 -15.60
C CYS A 5 25.82 4.40 -16.55
N CYS A 6 26.10 4.84 -17.77
CA CYS A 6 25.75 4.16 -19.02
C CYS A 6 24.32 3.62 -19.15
N VAL A 7 23.42 4.45 -19.65
CA VAL A 7 22.50 4.01 -20.70
C VAL A 7 22.69 4.97 -21.87
N ASN A 8 23.52 4.56 -22.82
CA ASN A 8 23.61 5.17 -24.14
C ASN A 8 22.59 4.51 -25.07
N MET A 9 22.23 5.26 -26.13
CA MET A 9 21.46 4.84 -27.32
C MET A 9 19.95 4.76 -27.07
N THR A 10 19.04 5.40 -27.81
CA THR A 10 19.08 5.98 -29.15
C THR A 10 17.76 6.75 -29.31
N GLY A 11 17.79 7.99 -29.82
CA GLY A 11 16.73 8.55 -30.67
C GLY A 11 15.25 8.53 -30.21
N GLU A 12 14.91 8.38 -28.94
CA GLU A 12 13.51 8.43 -28.51
C GLU A 12 13.22 9.70 -27.71
N LYS A 13 12.10 10.34 -28.06
CA LYS A 13 11.59 11.57 -27.44
C LYS A 13 11.69 11.43 -25.92
N LYS A 14 12.31 12.40 -25.26
CA LYS A 14 12.37 12.46 -23.79
C LYS A 14 10.94 12.46 -23.26
N LYS A 15 10.41 11.28 -22.93
CA LYS A 15 9.12 11.13 -22.25
C LYS A 15 9.30 11.82 -20.91
N SER A 16 8.53 12.88 -20.68
CA SER A 16 8.69 13.67 -19.47
C SER A 16 8.36 12.79 -18.26
N LEU A 17 8.95 13.08 -17.09
CA LEU A 17 8.67 12.30 -15.87
C LEU A 17 7.17 12.25 -15.55
N THR A 18 6.43 13.30 -15.94
CA THR A 18 4.97 13.38 -15.83
C THR A 18 4.24 12.47 -16.80
N ASP A 19 4.78 12.24 -18.01
CA ASP A 19 4.21 11.32 -18.98
C ASP A 19 4.40 9.85 -18.55
N ARG A 20 5.52 9.54 -17.89
CA ARG A 20 5.79 8.21 -17.33
C ARG A 20 4.84 7.89 -16.17
N GLN A 21 4.71 8.80 -15.22
CA GLN A 21 3.80 8.63 -14.08
C GLN A 21 2.35 8.48 -14.51
N LYS A 22 1.95 9.20 -15.57
CA LYS A 22 0.60 9.09 -16.13
C LYS A 22 0.38 7.74 -16.81
N GLU A 23 1.32 7.27 -17.62
CA GLU A 23 1.23 5.95 -18.27
C GLU A 23 1.17 4.83 -17.23
N GLU A 24 2.03 4.88 -16.20
CA GLU A 24 1.97 3.92 -15.09
C GLU A 24 0.59 3.97 -14.43
N TYR A 25 0.07 5.15 -14.08
CA TYR A 25 -1.25 5.30 -13.46
C TYR A 25 -2.38 4.71 -14.31
N GLU A 26 -2.41 4.97 -15.61
CA GLU A 26 -3.44 4.44 -16.52
C GLU A 26 -3.31 2.92 -16.69
N GLU A 27 -2.09 2.38 -16.68
CA GLU A 27 -1.84 0.92 -16.70
C GLU A 27 -2.37 0.26 -15.41
N TRP A 28 -2.13 0.86 -14.24
CA TRP A 28 -2.67 0.38 -12.96
C TRP A 28 -4.20 0.39 -12.93
N ILE A 29 -4.85 1.43 -13.50
CA ILE A 29 -6.30 1.50 -13.61
C ILE A 29 -6.84 0.43 -14.57
N SER A 30 -6.18 0.19 -15.71
CA SER A 30 -6.58 -0.87 -16.64
C SER A 30 -6.55 -2.24 -15.98
N ILE A 31 -5.56 -2.52 -15.12
CA ILE A 31 -5.48 -3.77 -14.38
C ILE A 31 -6.64 -3.92 -13.39
N ASP A 32 -7.02 -2.84 -12.70
CA ASP A 32 -8.16 -2.83 -11.77
C ASP A 32 -9.50 -3.08 -12.50
N ASP A 33 -9.67 -2.47 -13.68
CA ASP A 33 -10.84 -2.65 -14.54
C ASP A 33 -10.89 -4.05 -15.21
N ASP A 34 -9.73 -4.64 -15.51
CA ASP A 34 -9.59 -5.97 -16.11
C ASP A 34 -9.69 -7.10 -15.09
N ILE A 35 -9.61 -6.81 -13.78
CA ILE A 35 -9.97 -7.76 -12.75
C ILE A 35 -11.49 -7.85 -12.76
N PRO A 36 -12.08 -8.96 -13.26
CA PRO A 36 -13.52 -9.10 -13.13
C PRO A 36 -13.84 -8.98 -11.65
N VAL A 37 -14.94 -8.30 -11.30
CA VAL A 37 -15.58 -8.38 -9.96
C VAL A 37 -16.10 -9.81 -9.68
N ALA A 38 -15.48 -10.82 -10.31
CA ALA A 38 -15.63 -12.24 -10.12
C ALA A 38 -14.93 -12.65 -8.82
N ALA A 39 -15.56 -12.29 -7.74
CA ALA A 39 -16.50 -13.23 -7.16
C ALA A 39 -17.49 -12.39 -6.37
N THR A 40 -18.74 -12.83 -6.28
CA THR A 40 -19.62 -12.41 -5.19
C THR A 40 -19.09 -13.03 -3.89
N LEU A 41 -17.81 -12.80 -3.59
CA LEU A 41 -17.20 -13.15 -2.34
C LEU A 41 -17.88 -12.26 -1.33
N THR A 42 -18.74 -12.89 -0.56
CA THR A 42 -19.36 -12.22 0.56
C THR A 42 -18.25 -11.80 1.53
N ASP A 43 -18.47 -10.72 2.28
CA ASP A 43 -17.51 -10.27 3.30
C ASP A 43 -17.07 -11.44 4.20
N LEU A 44 -17.95 -12.42 4.42
CA LEU A 44 -17.68 -13.64 5.17
C LEU A 44 -16.60 -14.53 4.52
N GLU A 45 -16.66 -14.76 3.22
CA GLU A 45 -15.68 -15.60 2.51
C GLU A 45 -14.32 -14.90 2.40
N ILE A 46 -14.31 -13.56 2.34
CA ILE A 46 -13.08 -12.75 2.41
C ILE A 46 -12.47 -12.85 3.80
N CYS A 47 -13.27 -12.64 4.86
CA CYS A 47 -12.82 -12.79 6.24
C CYS A 47 -12.27 -14.20 6.49
N GLN A 48 -12.96 -15.24 6.01
CA GLN A 48 -12.50 -16.61 6.15
C GLN A 48 -11.15 -16.84 5.45
N ALA A 49 -11.01 -16.40 4.19
CA ALA A 49 -9.77 -16.56 3.44
C ALA A 49 -8.59 -15.78 4.07
N VAL A 50 -8.87 -14.63 4.69
CA VAL A 50 -7.87 -13.83 5.42
C VAL A 50 -7.48 -14.53 6.72
N CYS A 51 -8.45 -15.02 7.51
CA CYS A 51 -8.18 -15.75 8.75
C CYS A 51 -7.38 -17.05 8.52
N GLU A 52 -7.67 -17.77 7.44
CA GLU A 52 -6.95 -18.99 7.06
C GLU A 52 -5.53 -18.69 6.57
N GLN A 53 -5.33 -17.60 5.82
CA GLN A 53 -3.99 -17.16 5.44
C GLN A 53 -3.16 -16.68 6.65
N ASP A 54 -3.76 -15.91 7.56
CA ASP A 54 -3.08 -15.45 8.77
C ASP A 54 -2.66 -16.62 9.66
N GLN A 55 -3.46 -17.69 9.73
CA GLN A 55 -3.09 -18.94 10.39
C GLN A 55 -1.99 -19.71 9.64
N ALA A 56 -2.05 -19.76 8.31
CA ALA A 56 -1.02 -20.44 7.50
C ALA A 56 0.34 -19.72 7.53
N ILE A 57 0.36 -18.41 7.79
CA ILE A 57 1.58 -17.61 7.96
C ILE A 57 2.20 -17.84 9.36
N LYS A 58 1.42 -18.28 10.35
CA LYS A 58 1.89 -18.69 11.69
C LYS A 58 2.47 -20.11 11.67
N VAL A 59 3.55 -20.34 10.93
CA VAL A 59 4.18 -21.68 10.82
C VAL A 59 5.30 -21.96 11.83
N ASP A 60 5.82 -21.02 12.62
CA ASP A 60 6.94 -21.40 13.53
C ASP A 60 7.21 -20.52 14.77
N ASP A 61 6.19 -19.96 15.42
CA ASP A 61 6.38 -19.64 16.84
C ASP A 61 5.06 -19.82 17.58
N SER A 62 5.05 -20.78 18.49
CA SER A 62 3.91 -21.05 19.35
C SER A 62 3.78 -19.89 20.35
N ASP A 63 2.92 -18.92 20.02
CA ASP A 63 1.87 -18.54 20.96
C ASP A 63 0.61 -18.31 20.14
N GLY A 64 -0.40 -19.13 20.40
CA GLY A 64 -1.70 -19.01 19.77
C GLY A 64 -2.37 -17.73 20.24
N ASP A 65 -1.97 -16.59 19.69
CA ASP A 65 -2.84 -15.45 19.63
C ASP A 65 -3.93 -15.86 18.62
N ASP A 66 -4.95 -16.54 19.14
CA ASP A 66 -6.28 -16.54 18.57
C ASP A 66 -6.47 -15.13 18.03
N CYS A 67 -6.83 -15.00 16.75
CA CYS A 67 -7.26 -13.71 16.25
C CYS A 67 -8.39 -13.29 17.18
N VAL A 68 -8.08 -12.43 18.16
CA VAL A 68 -9.09 -11.92 19.07
C VAL A 68 -10.01 -11.20 18.12
N GLU A 69 -11.19 -11.80 17.91
CA GLU A 69 -12.33 -11.20 17.26
C GLU A 69 -12.78 -10.05 18.17
N GLY A 70 -11.94 -9.02 18.20
CA GLY A 70 -12.18 -7.77 18.85
C GLY A 70 -13.09 -6.97 17.94
N ASP A 71 -13.95 -6.17 18.56
CA ASP A 71 -14.75 -5.21 17.81
C ASP A 71 -13.83 -4.40 16.86
N PRO A 72 -14.27 -4.15 15.62
CA PRO A 72 -13.51 -3.30 14.72
C PRO A 72 -13.25 -1.96 15.41
N PRO A 73 -12.08 -1.32 15.16
CA PRO A 73 -11.70 -0.09 15.82
C PRO A 73 -12.80 0.95 15.66
N THR A 74 -13.17 1.55 16.78
CA THR A 74 -14.22 2.55 16.85
C THR A 74 -13.84 3.78 16.04
N ASN A 75 -14.86 4.52 15.62
CA ASN A 75 -14.67 5.76 14.87
C ASN A 75 -13.82 6.80 15.64
N ALA A 76 -13.77 6.70 16.97
CA ALA A 76 -12.93 7.53 17.83
C ALA A 76 -11.45 7.13 17.77
N GLU A 77 -11.15 5.82 17.80
CA GLU A 77 -9.80 5.27 17.69
C GLU A 77 -9.19 5.56 16.32
N MET A 78 -9.99 5.45 15.25
CA MET A 78 -9.56 5.82 13.90
C MET A 78 -9.17 7.30 13.81
N ARG A 79 -9.95 8.21 14.41
CA ARG A 79 -9.65 9.65 14.45
C ARG A 79 -8.36 9.93 15.22
N GLN A 80 -8.14 9.24 16.32
CA GLN A 80 -6.92 9.38 17.11
C GLN A 80 -5.69 8.94 16.32
N ALA A 81 -5.77 7.82 15.61
CA ALA A 81 -4.70 7.33 14.75
C ALA A 81 -4.36 8.35 13.63
N LEU A 82 -5.38 8.95 13.00
CA LEU A 82 -5.19 9.99 11.99
C LEU A 82 -4.51 11.25 12.55
N ASP A 83 -4.88 11.68 13.76
CA ASP A 83 -4.25 12.83 14.41
C ASP A 83 -2.78 12.59 14.76
N ILE A 84 -2.42 11.37 15.17
CA ILE A 84 -1.02 10.96 15.42
C ILE A 84 -0.23 11.00 14.10
N LEU A 85 -0.77 10.40 13.03
CA LEU A 85 -0.13 10.39 11.72
C LEU A 85 0.12 11.81 11.20
N LYS A 86 -0.89 12.69 11.34
CA LYS A 86 -0.80 14.10 10.94
C LYS A 86 0.32 14.84 11.67
N ARG A 87 0.46 14.63 12.98
CA ARG A 87 1.54 15.23 13.78
C ARG A 87 2.91 14.71 13.34
N GLY A 88 3.07 13.40 13.14
CA GLY A 88 4.32 12.82 12.65
C GLY A 88 4.75 13.37 11.28
N MET A 89 3.79 13.53 10.38
CA MET A 89 4.02 14.11 9.06
C MET A 89 4.43 15.59 9.13
N GLN A 90 3.78 16.37 10.00
CA GLN A 90 4.13 17.78 10.23
C GLN A 90 5.56 17.92 10.75
N HIS A 91 5.96 17.11 11.75
CA HIS A 91 7.32 17.13 12.28
C HIS A 91 8.38 16.82 11.21
N ARG A 92 8.12 15.83 10.34
CA ARG A 92 9.05 15.47 9.25
C ARG A 92 9.12 16.55 8.17
N SER A 93 8.01 17.19 7.84
CA SER A 93 7.94 18.28 6.86
C SER A 93 8.69 19.54 7.33
N THR A 94 8.60 19.90 8.61
CA THR A 94 9.35 21.05 9.16
C THR A 94 10.87 20.86 9.15
N ASN A 95 11.34 19.61 9.17
CA ASN A 95 12.77 19.29 9.10
C ASN A 95 13.31 19.31 7.66
N PHE A 96 12.45 19.15 6.65
CA PHE A 96 12.86 19.17 5.24
C PHE A 96 13.18 20.58 4.72
N LYS A 97 12.68 21.63 5.39
CA LYS A 97 12.96 23.04 5.02
C LYS A 97 14.31 23.57 5.51
N LYS A 98 15.13 22.73 6.16
CA LYS A 98 16.44 23.13 6.71
C LYS A 98 17.65 22.48 6.00
N GLN A 99 17.45 21.88 4.82
CA GLN A 99 18.54 21.45 3.93
C GLN A 99 18.59 22.33 2.68
#